data_AF-A0A524AB90-F1
#
_entry.id   AF-A0A524AB90-F1
#
_cell.length_a   1.000
_cell.length_b   1.000
_cell.length_c   1.000
_cell.angle_alpha   90.00
_cell.angle_beta   90.00
_cell.angle_gamma   90.00
#
_symmetry.space_group_name_H-M   'P 1'
#
loop_
_entity.id
_entity.type
_entity.pdbx_description
1 polymer ?
#
loop_
_entity_poly.entity_id
_entity_poly.type
_entity_poly.pdbx_seq_one_letter_code
_entity_poly.pdbx_strand_id
1 'polypeptide(L)'
;MSVAMLRTPKLSQASGNTLISPSPTGTGFMRSNPLLPAKLKCEALIQLTMPARLNYLKHPRLKRPILIAGLPGIAHIGKLAVEYLTHKLRAKKFAELYSEHFPEWVVRDNGSVKTLKVDLYHCKPDGLKRDLLLATADAQAASPSGQYRLTGEILDVAAQHGADTVVTMAAYVLSPQESKAKVVGAASDVETVKLLREHGVQLLDSGMIVGMNGLLPGLAAARGMRGFCLLGATRGGLLDVRATESVLQALSGVLEFELDLEELHEHAMTLPRFKPPRLRLPSGIEEETSYIR
;
A
#
# COMPACT_ATOMS: atom_id res chain seq x y z
N MET A 1 -27.45 30.41 -47.25
CA MET A 1 -26.98 31.78 -47.54
C MET A 1 -25.54 31.90 -47.06
N SER A 2 -24.65 32.36 -47.97
CA SER A 2 -23.25 32.81 -47.85
C SER A 2 -22.27 32.04 -46.95
N VAL A 3 -21.28 31.29 -47.47
CA VAL A 3 -20.11 31.60 -48.33
C VAL A 3 -18.83 31.88 -47.51
N ALA A 4 -17.78 31.13 -47.91
CA ALA A 4 -16.41 31.02 -47.44
C ALA A 4 -15.54 32.29 -47.56
N MET A 5 -14.41 32.35 -46.83
CA MET A 5 -13.05 32.03 -47.36
C MET A 5 -11.90 32.51 -46.44
N LEU A 6 -10.81 31.74 -46.50
CA LEU A 6 -9.46 31.99 -45.99
C LEU A 6 -8.82 33.29 -46.51
N ARG A 7 -7.84 33.84 -45.76
CA ARG A 7 -6.49 34.24 -46.23
C ARG A 7 -5.63 34.88 -45.12
N THR A 8 -4.40 34.39 -44.95
CA THR A 8 -3.21 35.15 -44.51
C THR A 8 -2.51 35.72 -45.78
N PRO A 9 -1.31 36.37 -45.76
CA PRO A 9 -0.54 37.15 -44.77
C PRO A 9 -0.03 38.52 -45.35
N LYS A 10 0.71 39.36 -44.59
CA LYS A 10 2.04 39.93 -44.98
C LYS A 10 2.62 40.98 -44.01
N LEU A 11 3.96 41.09 -44.10
CA LEU A 11 4.93 41.90 -43.36
C LEU A 11 4.97 43.39 -43.78
N SER A 12 5.50 44.24 -42.88
CA SER A 12 6.54 45.27 -43.14
C SER A 12 7.33 45.48 -41.83
N GLN A 13 8.65 45.27 -41.72
CA GLN A 13 9.83 46.02 -42.20
C GLN A 13 9.89 47.51 -41.81
N ALA A 14 10.86 47.85 -40.97
CA ALA A 14 11.97 48.81 -41.20
C ALA A 14 12.80 48.98 -39.90
N SER A 15 14.05 48.52 -39.84
CA SER A 15 15.32 49.30 -40.00
C SER A 15 15.76 50.06 -38.72
N GLY A 16 16.99 49.99 -38.20
CA GLY A 16 18.20 49.34 -38.71
C GLY A 16 19.41 49.42 -37.73
N ASN A 17 20.45 48.67 -38.11
CA ASN A 17 21.92 48.77 -37.90
C ASN A 17 22.47 49.69 -36.77
N THR A 18 23.51 49.30 -36.03
CA THR A 18 24.87 49.11 -36.59
C THR A 18 25.80 48.25 -35.69
N LEU A 19 26.63 47.46 -36.36
CA LEU A 19 27.74 46.60 -35.92
C LEU A 19 28.90 47.37 -35.26
N ILE A 20 29.74 46.72 -34.41
CA ILE A 20 31.23 46.59 -34.52
C ILE A 20 31.74 45.39 -33.65
N SER A 21 32.66 44.59 -34.22
CA SER A 21 33.64 43.67 -33.57
C SER A 21 34.97 43.78 -34.40
N PRO A 22 36.16 43.14 -34.13
CA PRO A 22 36.70 42.40 -32.96
C PRO A 22 38.25 42.60 -32.60
N SER A 23 38.67 42.07 -31.42
CA SER A 23 39.98 41.39 -31.06
C SER A 23 41.35 42.14 -30.95
N PRO A 24 42.50 41.52 -30.52
CA PRO A 24 42.89 40.89 -29.24
C PRO A 24 44.31 41.32 -28.72
N THR A 25 44.76 40.88 -27.52
CA THR A 25 46.16 40.44 -27.13
C THR A 25 46.44 40.63 -25.63
N GLY A 26 47.15 39.67 -25.01
CA GLY A 26 47.65 39.77 -23.63
C GLY A 26 48.02 38.43 -23.01
N THR A 27 49.25 37.99 -23.22
CA THR A 27 49.89 36.75 -22.76
C THR A 27 50.22 36.76 -21.26
N GLY A 28 50.06 35.62 -20.59
CA GLY A 28 50.55 35.36 -19.24
C GLY A 28 50.57 33.86 -18.95
N PHE A 29 51.75 33.25 -19.06
CA PHE A 29 52.05 31.82 -18.86
C PHE A 29 52.47 31.55 -17.40
N MET A 30 52.41 30.27 -17.00
CA MET A 30 52.91 29.62 -15.76
C MET A 30 51.92 29.65 -14.56
N ARG A 31 51.51 28.53 -13.92
CA ARG A 31 52.16 27.22 -13.69
C ARG A 31 51.12 26.09 -13.51
N SER A 32 51.63 24.88 -13.70
CA SER A 32 51.05 23.55 -13.83
C SER A 32 50.60 22.85 -12.54
N ASN A 33 49.48 22.10 -12.64
CA ASN A 33 49.09 20.80 -12.05
C ASN A 33 49.12 20.58 -10.50
N PRO A 34 48.34 19.64 -9.91
CA PRO A 34 47.58 18.57 -10.58
C PRO A 34 46.09 18.42 -10.18
N LEU A 35 45.31 17.97 -11.16
CA LEU A 35 44.25 16.95 -11.07
C LEU A 35 43.89 16.49 -9.64
N LEU A 36 42.85 17.08 -9.06
CA LEU A 36 41.96 16.31 -8.17
C LEU A 36 40.83 15.72 -9.01
N PRO A 37 40.48 14.44 -8.82
CA PRO A 37 39.56 13.76 -9.71
C PRO A 37 38.16 14.40 -9.66
N ALA A 38 37.62 14.71 -10.83
CA ALA A 38 36.22 15.07 -11.07
C ALA A 38 35.25 13.87 -10.86
N LYS A 39 35.49 13.09 -9.80
CA LYS A 39 34.69 11.97 -9.32
C LYS A 39 34.54 12.11 -7.81
N LEU A 40 33.88 13.17 -7.37
CA LEU A 40 33.28 13.32 -6.03
C LEU A 40 32.64 14.71 -6.05
N LYS A 41 31.38 14.83 -5.63
CA LYS A 41 30.50 16.01 -5.74
C LYS A 41 29.62 16.08 -6.98
N CYS A 42 28.84 15.02 -7.19
CA CYS A 42 27.44 15.17 -7.65
C CYS A 42 26.49 14.09 -7.12
N GLU A 43 26.97 13.13 -6.32
CA GLU A 43 26.11 12.19 -5.55
C GLU A 43 25.62 12.74 -4.20
N ALA A 44 25.94 14.01 -3.89
CA ALA A 44 25.51 14.68 -2.66
C ALA A 44 24.40 15.71 -2.90
N LEU A 45 23.54 15.50 -3.91
CA LEU A 45 22.15 15.96 -3.81
C LEU A 45 21.42 14.96 -2.90
N ILE A 46 21.72 15.09 -1.62
CA ILE A 46 21.12 14.32 -0.54
C ILE A 46 19.62 14.57 -0.58
N GLN A 47 18.91 13.48 -0.88
CA GLN A 47 17.53 13.19 -0.54
C GLN A 47 16.98 14.06 0.60
N LEU A 48 16.23 15.09 0.23
CA LEU A 48 15.43 15.94 1.12
C LEU A 48 13.98 15.47 1.19
N THR A 49 13.82 14.16 1.37
CA THR A 49 12.58 13.50 1.80
C THR A 49 13.04 12.43 2.78
N MET A 50 12.39 12.25 3.93
CA MET A 50 12.75 11.13 4.79
C MET A 50 12.21 9.86 4.11
N PRO A 51 13.03 9.04 3.39
CA PRO A 51 12.52 7.75 2.92
C PRO A 51 12.06 6.96 4.14
N ALA A 52 11.03 6.12 3.99
CA ALA A 52 10.53 5.37 5.13
C ALA A 52 11.67 4.70 5.90
N ARG A 53 11.69 4.92 7.21
CA ARG A 53 12.72 4.33 8.08
C ARG A 53 12.26 2.93 8.44
N LEU A 54 12.83 1.95 7.75
CA LEU A 54 12.70 0.55 8.11
C LEU A 54 13.63 0.25 9.29
N ASN A 55 13.05 -0.13 10.42
CA ASN A 55 13.74 -0.53 11.64
C ASN A 55 13.63 -2.05 11.82
N TYR A 56 14.72 -2.79 11.59
CA TYR A 56 14.76 -4.23 11.85
C TYR A 56 15.03 -4.52 13.33
N LEU A 57 14.15 -5.29 13.94
CA LEU A 57 14.35 -5.89 15.26
C LEU A 57 15.08 -7.23 15.15
N LYS A 58 14.78 -7.98 14.08
CA LYS A 58 15.40 -9.28 13.74
C LYS A 58 15.38 -9.48 12.22
N HIS A 59 16.31 -10.29 11.72
CA HIS A 59 16.33 -10.73 10.31
C HIS A 59 15.99 -12.23 10.21
N PRO A 60 14.70 -12.59 10.10
CA PRO A 60 14.33 -13.99 10.00
C PRO A 60 14.74 -14.58 8.65
N ARG A 61 15.21 -15.83 8.66
CA ARG A 61 15.33 -16.63 7.44
C ARG A 61 14.00 -17.33 7.18
N LEU A 62 13.35 -16.95 6.10
CA LEU A 62 12.02 -17.44 5.74
C LEU A 62 12.09 -18.29 4.46
N LYS A 63 11.19 -19.28 4.36
CA LYS A 63 11.07 -20.19 3.24
C LYS A 63 9.84 -19.82 2.41
N ARG A 64 10.07 -19.12 1.29
CA ARG A 64 9.06 -18.69 0.33
C ARG A 64 7.80 -18.11 1.01
N PRO A 65 7.94 -17.08 1.85
CA PRO A 65 6.83 -16.60 2.65
C PRO A 65 5.65 -16.11 1.80
N ILE A 66 4.46 -16.07 2.40
CA ILE A 66 3.29 -15.35 1.86
C ILE A 66 3.16 -14.06 2.68
N LEU A 67 3.10 -12.90 2.02
CA LEU A 67 2.71 -11.67 2.71
C LEU A 67 1.20 -11.66 2.87
N ILE A 68 0.71 -11.60 4.10
CA ILE A 68 -0.69 -11.35 4.43
C ILE A 68 -0.76 -9.98 5.10
N ALA A 69 -1.48 -9.06 4.48
CA ALA A 69 -1.60 -7.69 4.94
C ALA A 69 -3.06 -7.34 5.24
N GLY A 70 -3.25 -6.59 6.32
CA GLY A 70 -4.56 -6.17 6.81
C GLY A 70 -4.43 -4.82 7.46
N LEU A 71 -4.78 -3.78 6.71
CA LEU A 71 -4.60 -2.40 7.15
C LEU A 71 -5.93 -1.85 7.71
N PRO A 72 -5.88 -0.79 8.54
CA PRO A 72 -7.08 -0.11 9.00
C PRO A 72 -7.99 0.27 7.82
N GLY A 73 -9.29 -0.01 7.93
CA GLY A 73 -10.28 0.20 6.88
C GLY A 73 -11.69 0.08 7.44
N ILE A 74 -12.69 -0.12 6.58
CA ILE A 74 -14.09 -0.24 7.00
C ILE A 74 -14.25 -1.43 7.96
N ALA A 75 -14.97 -1.18 9.06
CA ALA A 75 -15.27 -2.15 10.11
C ALA A 75 -14.04 -2.90 10.68
N HIS A 76 -12.84 -2.35 10.50
CA HIS A 76 -11.56 -2.93 10.89
C HIS A 76 -11.32 -4.39 10.45
N ILE A 77 -12.02 -4.88 9.41
CA ILE A 77 -11.98 -6.30 9.03
C ILE A 77 -10.56 -6.78 8.74
N GLY A 78 -9.83 -6.07 7.86
CA GLY A 78 -8.46 -6.43 7.53
C GLY A 78 -7.51 -6.36 8.73
N LYS A 79 -7.58 -5.25 9.48
CA LYS A 79 -6.73 -5.03 10.66
C LYS A 79 -6.96 -6.09 11.74
N LEU A 80 -8.20 -6.32 12.14
CA LEU A 80 -8.56 -7.33 13.14
C LEU A 80 -8.13 -8.72 12.67
N ALA A 81 -8.29 -9.04 11.38
CA ALA A 81 -7.87 -10.34 10.86
C ALA A 81 -6.36 -10.58 11.04
N VAL A 82 -5.51 -9.60 10.67
CA VAL A 82 -4.06 -9.75 10.84
C VAL A 82 -3.62 -9.68 12.30
N GLU A 83 -4.26 -8.85 13.13
CA GLU A 83 -4.00 -8.81 14.57
C GLU A 83 -4.35 -10.16 15.22
N TYR A 84 -5.47 -10.77 14.83
CA TYR A 84 -5.84 -12.09 15.30
C TYR A 84 -4.87 -13.18 14.84
N LEU A 85 -4.47 -13.19 13.56
CA LEU A 85 -3.43 -14.11 13.07
C LEU A 85 -2.12 -13.95 13.86
N THR A 86 -1.73 -12.71 14.14
CA THR A 86 -0.52 -12.40 14.91
C THR A 86 -0.62 -12.99 16.32
N HIS A 87 -1.76 -12.83 16.98
CA HIS A 87 -2.03 -13.40 18.29
C HIS A 87 -2.08 -14.92 18.26
N LYS A 88 -2.97 -15.50 17.45
CA LYS A 88 -3.27 -16.94 17.42
C LYS A 88 -2.07 -17.78 16.99
N LEU A 89 -1.32 -17.31 15.99
CA LEU A 89 -0.13 -17.99 15.48
C LEU A 89 1.15 -17.60 16.22
N ARG A 90 1.05 -16.82 17.31
CA ARG A 90 2.18 -16.34 18.12
C ARG A 90 3.28 -15.72 17.26
N ALA A 91 2.87 -14.91 16.29
CA ALA A 91 3.78 -14.33 15.31
C ALA A 91 4.76 -13.38 15.98
N LYS A 92 6.01 -13.40 15.52
CA LYS A 92 7.10 -12.63 16.11
C LYS A 92 7.33 -11.39 15.28
N LYS A 93 7.25 -10.21 15.91
CA LYS A 93 7.62 -8.94 15.28
C LYS A 93 9.09 -8.97 14.91
N PHE A 94 9.43 -8.59 13.67
CA PHE A 94 10.82 -8.53 13.21
C PHE A 94 11.20 -7.19 12.61
N ALA A 95 10.24 -6.37 12.20
CA ALA A 95 10.52 -5.04 11.67
C ALA A 95 9.37 -4.06 11.91
N GLU A 96 9.71 -2.79 11.85
CA GLU A 96 8.79 -1.65 11.93
C GLU A 96 9.12 -0.71 10.77
N LEU A 97 8.10 -0.27 10.03
CA LEU A 97 8.26 0.67 8.92
C LEU A 97 7.58 1.99 9.27
N TYR A 98 8.38 3.05 9.37
CA TYR A 98 7.93 4.41 9.62
C TYR A 98 7.93 5.21 8.33
N SER A 99 6.89 6.01 8.08
CA SER A 99 6.78 6.77 6.82
C SER A 99 6.21 8.17 7.04
N GLU A 100 6.70 9.14 6.28
CA GLU A 100 6.12 10.50 6.22
C GLU A 100 4.78 10.53 5.48
N HIS A 101 4.38 9.43 4.83
CA HIS A 101 3.12 9.31 4.12
C HIS A 101 1.93 8.98 5.02
N PHE A 102 2.18 8.66 6.29
CA PHE A 102 1.11 8.51 7.27
C PHE A 102 0.41 9.85 7.55
N PRO A 103 -0.86 9.82 7.97
CA PRO A 103 -1.56 11.02 8.42
C PRO A 103 -0.84 11.76 9.55
N GLU A 104 -1.11 13.05 9.66
CA GLU A 104 -0.52 13.99 10.62
C GLU A 104 -1.06 13.87 12.06
N TRP A 105 -1.24 12.64 12.55
CA TRP A 105 -1.64 12.36 13.93
C TRP A 105 -0.84 11.20 14.53
N VAL A 106 -0.90 11.06 15.86
CA VAL A 106 -0.12 10.10 16.65
C VAL A 106 -1.04 9.25 17.52
N VAL A 107 -0.58 8.05 17.88
CA VAL A 107 -1.28 7.19 18.83
C VAL A 107 -0.96 7.66 20.26
N ARG A 108 -2.01 7.85 21.06
CA ARG A 108 -1.90 8.08 22.51
C ARG A 108 -2.27 6.81 23.24
N ASP A 109 -1.37 6.34 24.10
CA ASP A 109 -1.53 5.08 24.83
C ASP A 109 -0.90 5.22 26.21
N ASN A 110 -1.72 5.13 27.27
CA ASN A 110 -1.30 5.18 28.68
C ASN A 110 -0.34 6.35 29.01
N GLY A 111 -0.69 7.56 28.56
CA GLY A 111 0.12 8.78 28.79
C GLY A 111 1.34 8.92 27.88
N SER A 112 1.66 7.91 27.06
CA SER A 112 2.72 7.95 26.06
C SER A 112 2.19 8.33 24.68
N VAL A 113 3.06 8.92 23.86
CA VAL A 113 2.78 9.26 22.45
C VAL A 113 3.66 8.39 21.55
N LYS A 114 3.05 7.74 20.57
CA LYS A 114 3.72 6.87 19.59
C LYS A 114 3.41 7.35 18.18
N THR A 115 4.45 7.44 17.34
CA THR A 115 4.28 7.73 15.92
C THR A 115 3.67 6.54 15.18
N LEU A 116 3.08 6.79 14.01
CA LEU A 116 2.45 5.78 13.17
C LEU A 116 3.48 4.91 12.46
N LYS A 117 3.18 3.62 12.37
CA LYS A 117 4.03 2.65 11.69
C LYS A 117 3.24 1.52 11.05
N VAL A 118 3.91 0.79 10.17
CA VAL A 118 3.57 -0.59 9.83
C VAL A 118 4.38 -1.50 10.75
N ASP A 119 3.72 -2.44 11.40
CA ASP A 119 4.39 -3.52 12.11
C ASP A 119 4.43 -4.78 11.22
N LEU A 120 5.61 -5.40 11.16
CA LEU A 120 5.87 -6.59 10.36
C LEU A 120 6.22 -7.76 11.27
N TYR A 121 5.50 -8.86 11.09
CA TYR A 121 5.63 -10.09 11.87
C TYR A 121 5.92 -11.27 10.96
N HIS A 122 6.48 -12.33 11.54
CA HIS A 122 6.62 -13.61 10.86
C HIS A 122 6.15 -14.75 11.75
N CYS A 123 5.58 -15.78 11.13
CA CYS A 123 5.23 -17.04 11.79
C CYS A 123 5.28 -18.19 10.78
N LYS A 124 5.13 -19.41 11.31
CA LYS A 124 4.98 -20.61 10.51
C LYS A 124 3.78 -21.38 11.08
N PRO A 125 2.61 -21.34 10.42
CA PRO A 125 1.48 -22.17 10.80
C PRO A 125 1.86 -23.66 10.71
N ASP A 126 1.26 -24.46 11.58
CA ASP A 126 1.37 -25.91 11.47
C ASP A 126 0.69 -26.40 10.18
N GLY A 127 1.25 -27.44 9.55
CA GLY A 127 0.78 -27.96 8.27
C GLY A 127 1.18 -27.14 7.03
N LEU A 128 1.38 -25.82 7.16
CA LEU A 128 1.75 -24.96 6.04
C LEU A 128 3.22 -25.14 5.65
N LYS A 129 3.47 -25.48 4.38
CA LYS A 129 4.84 -25.67 3.83
C LYS A 129 5.64 -24.37 3.67
N ARG A 130 4.99 -23.23 3.87
CA ARG A 130 5.48 -21.86 3.65
C ARG A 130 5.42 -21.08 4.95
N ASP A 131 6.33 -20.14 5.12
CA ASP A 131 6.22 -19.18 6.22
C ASP A 131 5.20 -18.07 5.88
N LEU A 132 4.74 -17.35 6.89
CA LEU A 132 3.92 -16.17 6.72
C LEU A 132 4.69 -14.92 7.13
N LEU A 133 4.55 -13.87 6.33
CA LEU A 133 4.85 -12.50 6.69
C LEU A 133 3.52 -11.80 6.94
N LEU A 134 3.33 -11.21 8.11
CA LEU A 134 2.10 -10.50 8.45
C LEU A 134 2.40 -9.00 8.54
N ALA A 135 1.56 -8.18 7.93
CA ALA A 135 1.68 -6.72 7.97
C ALA A 135 0.37 -6.06 8.39
N THR A 136 0.44 -5.23 9.43
CA THR A 136 -0.66 -4.34 9.84
C THR A 136 -0.09 -2.97 10.19
N ALA A 137 -0.93 -1.94 10.27
CA ALA A 137 -0.50 -0.58 10.51
C ALA A 137 -1.43 0.18 11.45
N ASP A 138 -0.92 1.29 11.99
CA ASP A 138 -1.73 2.23 12.77
C ASP A 138 -2.72 2.99 11.87
N ALA A 139 -2.34 3.29 10.63
CA ALA A 139 -3.13 3.98 9.62
C ALA A 139 -2.80 3.47 8.20
N GLN A 140 -3.64 3.78 7.22
CA GLN A 140 -3.21 3.81 5.82
C GLN A 140 -2.60 5.20 5.52
N ALA A 141 -1.79 5.30 4.47
CA ALA A 141 -1.23 6.57 4.04
C ALA A 141 -2.32 7.59 3.65
N ALA A 142 -2.06 8.88 3.92
CA ALA A 142 -3.06 9.93 3.84
C ALA A 142 -3.38 10.40 2.41
N SER A 143 -2.39 10.39 1.52
CA SER A 143 -2.52 10.88 0.15
C SER A 143 -2.44 9.74 -0.88
N PRO A 144 -3.00 9.91 -2.10
CA PRO A 144 -2.88 8.91 -3.16
C PRO A 144 -1.42 8.52 -3.45
N SER A 145 -0.54 9.51 -3.63
CA SER A 145 0.90 9.24 -3.84
C SER A 145 1.52 8.52 -2.65
N GLY A 146 1.16 8.91 -1.43
CA GLY A 146 1.62 8.25 -0.21
C GLY A 146 1.17 6.79 -0.11
N GLN A 147 -0.05 6.45 -0.55
CA GLN A 147 -0.54 5.07 -0.58
C GLN A 147 0.26 4.19 -1.55
N TYR A 148 0.59 4.68 -2.75
CA TYR A 148 1.46 3.97 -3.67
C TYR A 148 2.88 3.79 -3.10
N ARG A 149 3.44 4.85 -2.48
CA ARG A 149 4.78 4.82 -1.89
C ARG A 149 4.88 3.82 -0.75
N LEU A 150 4.01 3.94 0.25
CA LEU A 150 4.02 3.06 1.42
C LEU A 150 3.69 1.61 1.05
N THR A 151 2.79 1.39 0.09
CA THR A 151 2.54 0.05 -0.46
C THR A 151 3.81 -0.53 -1.09
N GLY A 152 4.52 0.27 -1.89
CA GLY A 152 5.78 -0.13 -2.50
C GLY A 152 6.84 -0.52 -1.47
N GLU A 153 6.96 0.25 -0.39
CA GLU A 153 7.91 -0.01 0.70
C GLU A 153 7.58 -1.32 1.44
N ILE A 154 6.30 -1.60 1.71
CA ILE A 154 5.88 -2.89 2.30
C ILE A 154 6.23 -4.05 1.36
N LEU A 155 5.97 -3.90 0.06
CA LEU A 155 6.29 -4.92 -0.94
C LEU A 155 7.80 -5.10 -1.13
N ASP A 156 8.61 -4.05 -0.98
CA ASP A 156 10.07 -4.14 -1.00
C ASP A 156 10.58 -5.02 0.13
N VAL A 157 10.07 -4.82 1.35
CA VAL A 157 10.42 -5.68 2.50
C VAL A 157 10.01 -7.13 2.25
N ALA A 158 8.78 -7.36 1.76
CA ALA A 158 8.31 -8.70 1.49
C ALA A 158 9.15 -9.42 0.41
N ALA A 159 9.50 -8.72 -0.67
CA ALA A 159 10.34 -9.23 -1.74
C ALA A 159 11.77 -9.55 -1.26
N GLN A 160 12.35 -8.70 -0.41
CA GLN A 160 13.66 -8.96 0.21
C GLN A 160 13.69 -10.25 1.04
N HIS A 161 12.55 -10.63 1.62
CA HIS A 161 12.38 -11.89 2.35
C HIS A 161 11.91 -13.06 1.45
N GLY A 162 11.84 -12.86 0.13
CA GLY A 162 11.50 -13.89 -0.84
C GLY A 162 10.01 -14.22 -0.92
N ALA A 163 9.13 -13.28 -0.56
CA ALA A 163 7.71 -13.44 -0.77
C ALA A 163 7.38 -13.45 -2.27
N ASP A 164 6.60 -14.44 -2.71
CA ASP A 164 6.13 -14.58 -4.10
C ASP A 164 4.60 -14.44 -4.22
N THR A 165 3.92 -14.26 -3.08
CA THR A 165 2.46 -14.19 -2.98
C THR A 165 2.09 -13.12 -1.95
N VAL A 166 1.13 -12.25 -2.30
CA VAL A 166 0.60 -11.18 -1.46
C VAL A 166 -0.90 -11.34 -1.35
N VAL A 167 -1.40 -11.32 -0.12
CA VAL A 167 -2.82 -11.47 0.21
C VAL A 167 -3.25 -10.28 1.05
N THR A 168 -4.40 -9.69 0.72
CA THR A 168 -5.04 -8.71 1.60
C THR A 168 -6.40 -9.16 2.06
N MET A 169 -6.77 -8.68 3.25
CA MET A 169 -8.13 -8.78 3.76
C MET A 169 -8.70 -7.38 3.95
N ALA A 170 -9.93 -7.16 3.49
CA ALA A 170 -10.62 -5.88 3.63
C ALA A 170 -12.14 -6.07 3.68
N ALA A 171 -12.89 -4.98 3.62
CA ALA A 171 -14.34 -5.01 3.65
C ALA A 171 -14.93 -4.98 2.23
N TYR A 172 -16.11 -5.57 2.09
CA TYR A 172 -17.03 -5.35 0.98
C TYR A 172 -18.33 -4.79 1.54
N VAL A 173 -18.64 -3.52 1.26
CA VAL A 173 -19.83 -2.88 1.81
C VAL A 173 -21.03 -3.26 0.95
N LEU A 174 -21.96 -4.00 1.54
CA LEU A 174 -23.17 -4.45 0.87
C LEU A 174 -24.10 -3.27 0.58
N SER A 175 -24.64 -3.24 -0.65
CA SER A 175 -25.82 -2.42 -0.93
C SER A 175 -27.04 -2.95 -0.15
N PRO A 176 -28.05 -2.12 0.17
CA PRO A 176 -29.20 -2.56 0.97
C PRO A 176 -29.94 -3.78 0.40
N GLN A 177 -29.85 -4.01 -0.91
CA GLN A 177 -30.51 -5.10 -1.64
C GLN A 177 -29.64 -6.35 -1.79
N GLU A 178 -28.38 -6.30 -1.37
CA GLU A 178 -27.40 -7.37 -1.55
C GLU A 178 -27.15 -8.12 -0.24
N SER A 179 -27.23 -9.46 -0.26
CA SER A 179 -27.15 -10.26 0.97
C SER A 179 -26.58 -11.67 0.81
N LYS A 180 -26.06 -12.04 -0.37
CA LYS A 180 -25.77 -13.44 -0.69
C LYS A 180 -24.35 -13.90 -0.36
N ALA A 181 -23.34 -13.07 -0.56
CA ALA A 181 -21.94 -13.45 -0.34
C ALA A 181 -21.47 -13.05 1.07
N LYS A 182 -20.82 -13.97 1.80
CA LYS A 182 -20.10 -13.65 3.04
C LYS A 182 -18.70 -13.10 2.75
N VAL A 183 -18.06 -13.63 1.72
CA VAL A 183 -16.73 -13.22 1.26
C VAL A 183 -16.75 -13.17 -0.26
N VAL A 184 -16.20 -12.09 -0.81
CA VAL A 184 -15.90 -11.96 -2.23
C VAL A 184 -14.40 -11.77 -2.41
N GLY A 185 -13.87 -12.01 -3.61
CA GLY A 185 -12.44 -11.91 -3.88
C GLY A 185 -12.12 -11.38 -5.27
N ALA A 186 -10.87 -10.95 -5.42
CA ALA A 186 -10.27 -10.61 -6.71
C ALA A 186 -8.80 -11.05 -6.67
N ALA A 187 -8.24 -11.36 -7.84
CA ALA A 187 -6.88 -11.85 -7.96
C ALA A 187 -6.19 -11.28 -9.20
N SER A 188 -4.86 -11.27 -9.18
CA SER A 188 -4.01 -10.69 -10.21
C SER A 188 -3.79 -11.57 -11.44
N ASP A 189 -4.05 -12.87 -11.32
CA ASP A 189 -3.73 -13.87 -12.33
C ASP A 189 -4.80 -14.97 -12.39
N VAL A 190 -4.84 -15.65 -13.54
CA VAL A 190 -5.89 -16.63 -13.88
C VAL A 190 -5.82 -17.86 -12.97
N GLU A 191 -4.62 -18.27 -12.58
CA GLU A 191 -4.37 -19.40 -11.69
C GLU A 191 -4.93 -19.12 -10.29
N THR A 192 -4.68 -17.93 -9.75
CA THR A 192 -5.20 -17.51 -8.45
C THR A 192 -6.71 -17.27 -8.50
N VAL A 193 -7.24 -16.76 -9.62
CA VAL A 193 -8.69 -16.69 -9.89
C VAL A 193 -9.35 -18.07 -9.78
N LYS A 194 -8.74 -19.11 -10.37
CA LYS A 194 -9.24 -20.49 -10.28
C LYS A 194 -9.16 -21.02 -8.86
N LEU A 195 -8.02 -20.82 -8.19
CA LEU A 195 -7.81 -21.22 -6.80
C LEU A 195 -8.89 -20.66 -5.88
N LEU A 196 -9.22 -19.37 -6.00
CA LEU A 196 -10.27 -18.74 -5.20
C LEU A 196 -11.65 -19.38 -5.45
N ARG A 197 -12.00 -19.65 -6.71
CA ARG A 197 -13.28 -20.30 -7.06
C ARG A 197 -13.38 -21.73 -6.52
N GLU A 198 -12.30 -22.49 -6.61
CA GLU A 198 -12.23 -23.87 -6.08
C GLU A 198 -12.44 -23.91 -4.57
N HIS A 199 -12.06 -22.85 -3.86
CA HIS A 199 -12.28 -22.68 -2.42
C HIS A 199 -13.59 -21.95 -2.08
N GLY A 200 -14.51 -21.81 -3.05
CA GLY A 200 -15.84 -21.25 -2.82
C GLY A 200 -15.87 -19.72 -2.63
N VAL A 201 -14.79 -19.01 -2.95
CA VAL A 201 -14.76 -17.55 -2.92
C VAL A 201 -15.45 -17.01 -4.18
N GLN A 202 -16.51 -16.22 -3.99
CA GLN A 202 -17.18 -15.55 -5.10
C GLN A 202 -16.28 -14.43 -5.64
N LEU A 203 -16.07 -14.41 -6.96
CA LEU A 203 -15.23 -13.38 -7.58
C LEU A 203 -16.02 -12.10 -7.88
N LEU A 204 -15.33 -10.97 -7.73
CA LEU A 204 -15.80 -9.68 -8.21
C LEU A 204 -15.50 -9.56 -9.71
N ASP A 205 -16.55 -9.46 -10.52
CA ASP A 205 -16.42 -9.30 -11.98
C ASP A 205 -16.12 -7.84 -12.39
N SER A 206 -16.48 -6.87 -11.54
CA SER A 206 -16.27 -5.44 -11.78
C SER A 206 -16.23 -4.65 -10.47
N GLY A 207 -15.79 -3.39 -10.54
CA GLY A 207 -15.70 -2.48 -9.40
C GLY A 207 -14.27 -2.03 -9.11
N MET A 208 -14.11 -1.28 -8.03
CA MET A 208 -12.81 -0.72 -7.61
C MET A 208 -12.55 -1.08 -6.14
N ILE A 209 -11.39 -1.65 -5.88
CA ILE A 209 -10.87 -1.84 -4.52
C ILE A 209 -9.95 -0.66 -4.21
N VAL A 210 -10.38 0.18 -3.28
CA VAL A 210 -9.71 1.43 -2.95
C VAL A 210 -8.73 1.23 -1.80
N GLY A 211 -7.65 2.01 -1.81
CA GLY A 211 -6.70 2.05 -0.71
C GLY A 211 -5.57 1.05 -0.86
N MET A 212 -4.69 1.04 0.14
CA MET A 212 -3.52 0.17 0.19
C MET A 212 -3.91 -1.32 0.21
N ASN A 213 -5.08 -1.68 0.73
CA ASN A 213 -5.59 -3.06 0.68
C ASN A 213 -5.84 -3.55 -0.76
N GLY A 214 -6.20 -2.66 -1.70
CA GLY A 214 -6.29 -2.97 -3.14
C GLY A 214 -4.96 -2.81 -3.87
N LEU A 215 -4.16 -1.80 -3.48
CA LEU A 215 -2.86 -1.54 -4.11
C LEU A 215 -1.84 -2.63 -3.82
N LEU A 216 -1.82 -3.23 -2.64
CA LEU A 216 -0.87 -4.29 -2.28
C LEU A 216 -0.91 -5.47 -3.26
N PRO A 217 -2.05 -6.16 -3.49
CA PRO A 217 -2.11 -7.25 -4.47
C PRO A 217 -1.93 -6.75 -5.92
N GLY A 218 -2.44 -5.56 -6.27
CA GLY A 218 -2.31 -5.01 -7.61
C GLY A 218 -0.86 -4.65 -8.00
N LEU A 219 -0.13 -3.98 -7.10
CA LEU A 219 1.28 -3.63 -7.30
C LEU A 219 2.22 -4.83 -7.10
N ALA A 220 1.81 -5.84 -6.31
CA ALA A 220 2.53 -7.10 -6.22
C ALA A 220 2.57 -7.80 -7.60
N ALA A 221 1.45 -7.84 -8.31
CA ALA A 221 1.36 -8.37 -9.67
C ALA A 221 2.32 -7.68 -10.64
N ALA A 222 2.39 -6.34 -10.59
CA ALA A 222 3.31 -5.55 -11.40
C ALA A 222 4.80 -5.85 -11.10
N ARG A 223 5.09 -6.51 -9.98
CA ARG A 223 6.44 -6.93 -9.54
C ARG A 223 6.69 -8.44 -9.75
N GLY A 224 5.80 -9.15 -10.44
CA GLY A 224 5.93 -10.58 -10.68
C GLY A 224 5.58 -11.48 -9.48
N MET A 225 4.92 -10.94 -8.46
CA MET A 225 4.34 -11.71 -7.36
C MET A 225 2.86 -11.98 -7.64
N ARG A 226 2.33 -13.10 -7.15
CA ARG A 226 0.88 -13.34 -7.17
C ARG A 226 0.19 -12.47 -6.13
N GLY A 227 -0.97 -11.93 -6.44
CA GLY A 227 -1.73 -11.02 -5.59
C GLY A 227 -3.21 -11.39 -5.55
N PHE A 228 -3.81 -11.46 -4.36
CA PHE A 228 -5.26 -11.54 -4.26
C PHE A 228 -5.80 -10.87 -3.00
N CYS A 229 -7.08 -10.55 -3.01
CA CYS A 229 -7.80 -9.98 -1.88
C CYS A 229 -9.00 -10.85 -1.50
N LEU A 230 -9.27 -10.94 -0.20
CA LEU A 230 -10.47 -11.52 0.39
C LEU A 230 -11.25 -10.41 1.10
N LEU A 231 -12.50 -10.22 0.73
CA LEU A 231 -13.29 -9.06 1.12
C LEU A 231 -14.53 -9.54 1.88
N GLY A 232 -14.57 -9.23 3.17
CA GLY A 232 -15.66 -9.63 4.07
C GLY A 232 -16.88 -8.74 3.86
N ALA A 233 -18.01 -9.35 3.52
CA ALA A 233 -19.25 -8.62 3.31
C ALA A 233 -19.75 -8.03 4.64
N THR A 234 -20.01 -6.72 4.65
CA THR A 234 -20.42 -5.99 5.86
C THR A 234 -21.40 -4.87 5.54
N ARG A 235 -22.14 -4.42 6.55
CA ARG A 235 -22.93 -3.19 6.52
C ARG A 235 -22.12 -1.96 6.97
N GLY A 236 -20.81 -2.14 7.18
CA GLY A 236 -19.91 -1.13 7.69
C GLY A 236 -19.98 -1.00 9.21
N GLY A 237 -19.58 0.17 9.72
CA GLY A 237 -19.45 0.42 11.16
C GLY A 237 -17.99 0.44 11.61
N LEU A 238 -17.79 0.43 12.92
CA LEU A 238 -16.46 0.52 13.52
C LEU A 238 -15.73 -0.82 13.54
N LEU A 239 -16.45 -1.91 13.82
CA LEU A 239 -15.89 -3.24 14.00
C LEU A 239 -16.92 -4.29 13.56
N ASP A 240 -16.53 -5.21 12.68
CA ASP A 240 -17.38 -6.34 12.26
C ASP A 240 -16.61 -7.66 12.42
N VAL A 241 -16.78 -8.27 13.59
CA VAL A 241 -16.09 -9.52 13.96
C VAL A 241 -16.56 -10.69 13.09
N ARG A 242 -17.84 -10.72 12.68
CA ARG A 242 -18.40 -11.83 11.88
C ARG A 242 -17.89 -11.80 10.44
N ALA A 243 -17.80 -10.61 9.85
CA ALA A 243 -17.17 -10.45 8.55
C ALA A 243 -15.67 -10.79 8.62
N THR A 244 -15.01 -10.45 9.73
CA THR A 244 -13.61 -10.81 9.99
C THR A 244 -13.41 -12.32 10.10
N GLU A 245 -14.28 -13.02 10.83
CA GLU A 245 -14.28 -14.48 10.92
C GLU A 245 -14.42 -15.12 9.54
N SER A 246 -15.35 -14.59 8.72
CA SER A 246 -15.61 -15.11 7.37
C SER A 246 -14.37 -14.99 6.46
N VAL A 247 -13.66 -13.85 6.49
CA VAL A 247 -12.43 -13.70 5.69
C VAL A 247 -11.28 -14.56 6.20
N LEU A 248 -11.18 -14.78 7.52
CA LEU A 248 -10.18 -15.67 8.10
C LEU A 248 -10.43 -17.13 7.71
N GLN A 249 -11.69 -17.58 7.71
CA GLN A 249 -12.09 -18.91 7.21
C GLN A 249 -11.76 -19.07 5.73
N ALA A 250 -12.04 -18.06 4.91
CA ALA A 250 -11.69 -18.08 3.49
C ALA A 250 -10.17 -18.12 3.28
N LEU A 251 -9.41 -17.34 4.06
CA LEU A 251 -7.95 -17.30 4.00
C LEU A 251 -7.35 -18.66 4.37
N SER A 252 -7.77 -19.25 5.48
CA SER A 252 -7.25 -20.55 5.95
C SER A 252 -7.61 -21.67 4.98
N GLY A 253 -8.80 -21.64 4.39
CA GLY A 253 -9.21 -22.52 3.30
C GLY A 253 -8.30 -22.40 2.07
N VAL A 254 -8.18 -21.20 1.51
CA VAL A 254 -7.36 -20.94 0.29
C VAL A 254 -5.88 -21.26 0.48
N LEU A 255 -5.35 -21.03 1.69
CA LEU A 255 -3.95 -21.31 2.02
C LEU A 255 -3.72 -22.72 2.60
N GLU A 256 -4.78 -23.50 2.79
CA GLU A 256 -4.77 -24.88 3.29
C GLU A 256 -4.01 -25.03 4.64
N PHE A 257 -4.35 -24.21 5.63
CA PHE A 257 -3.84 -24.37 7.00
C PHE A 257 -4.98 -24.31 8.02
N GLU A 258 -4.78 -24.95 9.18
CA GLU A 258 -5.76 -24.92 10.25
C GLU A 258 -5.67 -23.60 11.04
N LEU A 259 -6.82 -22.97 11.24
CA LEU A 259 -6.94 -21.75 12.04
C LEU A 259 -8.15 -21.88 12.96
N ASP A 260 -7.87 -22.00 14.24
CA ASP A 260 -8.89 -21.91 15.28
C ASP A 260 -9.31 -20.44 15.47
N LEU A 261 -10.63 -20.21 15.52
CA LEU A 261 -11.28 -18.90 15.59
C LEU A 261 -12.10 -18.72 16.88
N GLU A 262 -12.10 -19.68 17.81
CA GLU A 262 -12.92 -19.64 19.03
C GLU A 262 -12.71 -18.34 19.84
N GLU A 263 -11.45 -17.90 19.95
CA GLU A 263 -11.05 -16.73 20.73
C GLU A 263 -11.17 -15.40 19.94
N LEU A 264 -11.62 -15.41 18.67
CA LEU A 264 -11.65 -14.22 17.82
C LEU A 264 -12.51 -13.11 18.43
N HIS A 265 -13.66 -13.46 18.97
CA HIS A 265 -14.57 -12.48 19.55
C HIS A 265 -14.00 -11.81 20.80
N GLU A 266 -13.38 -12.60 21.68
CA GLU A 266 -12.73 -12.09 22.88
C GLU A 266 -11.52 -11.23 22.52
N HIS A 267 -10.70 -11.69 21.58
CA HIS A 267 -9.54 -10.93 21.10
C HIS A 267 -9.96 -9.57 20.52
N ALA A 268 -11.04 -9.52 19.73
CA ALA A 268 -11.55 -8.28 19.16
C ALA A 268 -11.95 -7.23 20.21
N MET A 269 -12.32 -7.66 21.43
CA MET A 269 -12.64 -6.75 22.53
C MET A 269 -11.41 -6.16 23.21
N THR A 270 -10.24 -6.77 23.05
CA THR A 270 -8.96 -6.26 23.59
C THR A 270 -8.37 -5.14 22.74
N LEU A 271 -8.80 -5.02 21.48
CA LEU A 271 -8.22 -4.06 20.55
C LEU A 271 -8.62 -2.62 20.87
N PRO A 272 -7.66 -1.68 20.85
CA PRO A 272 -7.95 -0.26 20.99
C PRO A 272 -8.92 0.22 19.90
N ARG A 273 -10.04 0.80 20.32
CA ARG A 273 -11.04 1.37 19.41
C ARG A 273 -10.68 2.80 19.06
N PHE A 274 -9.67 2.97 18.22
CA PHE A 274 -9.32 4.29 17.70
C PHE A 274 -10.31 4.70 16.60
N LYS A 275 -11.01 5.81 16.82
CA LYS A 275 -11.67 6.51 15.72
C LYS A 275 -10.64 7.47 15.13
N PRO A 276 -10.22 7.31 13.86
CA PRO A 276 -9.40 8.32 13.24
C PRO A 276 -10.12 9.68 13.31
N PRO A 277 -9.39 10.78 13.55
CA PRO A 277 -10.00 12.10 13.57
C PRO A 277 -10.71 12.36 12.23
N ARG A 278 -11.90 12.98 12.28
CA ARG A 278 -12.61 13.38 11.06
C ARG A 278 -11.80 14.48 10.37
N LEU A 279 -11.08 14.15 9.29
CA LEU A 279 -10.55 15.17 8.40
C LEU A 279 -11.72 15.90 7.74
N ARG A 280 -11.77 17.23 7.87
CA ARG A 280 -12.70 18.05 7.09
C ARG A 280 -12.17 18.14 5.66
N LEU A 281 -12.70 17.32 4.77
CA LEU A 281 -12.48 17.49 3.35
C LEU A 281 -13.23 18.75 2.87
N PRO A 282 -12.67 19.56 1.97
CA PRO A 282 -13.41 20.61 1.29
C PRO A 282 -14.64 20.00 0.59
N SER A 283 -15.82 20.55 0.88
CA SER A 283 -17.10 20.10 0.35
C SER A 283 -17.14 20.23 -1.19
N GLY A 284 -17.28 19.13 -1.93
CA GLY A 284 -17.54 19.24 -3.38
C GLY A 284 -17.26 18.03 -4.27
N ILE A 285 -17.36 16.78 -3.79
CA ILE A 285 -17.34 15.63 -4.71
C ILE A 285 -18.54 14.74 -4.37
N GLU A 286 -19.58 14.81 -5.20
CA GLU A 286 -20.69 13.87 -5.22
C GLU A 286 -20.14 12.48 -5.59
N GLU A 287 -20.28 11.49 -4.69
CA GLU A 287 -19.86 10.11 -4.91
C GLU A 287 -21.00 9.30 -5.55
N GLU A 288 -21.00 9.16 -6.88
CA GLU A 288 -21.62 8.03 -7.58
C GLU A 288 -20.51 7.12 -8.12
N THR A 289 -20.07 6.18 -7.31
CA THR A 289 -19.31 4.98 -7.72
C THR A 289 -19.32 4.02 -6.53
N SER A 290 -19.64 2.75 -6.75
CA SER A 290 -19.63 1.72 -5.70
C SER A 290 -18.19 1.46 -5.24
N TYR A 291 -17.75 2.21 -4.23
CA TYR A 291 -16.42 2.04 -3.66
C TYR A 291 -16.38 0.82 -2.74
N ILE A 292 -15.47 -0.11 -3.03
CA ILE A 292 -15.08 -1.17 -2.11
C ILE A 292 -13.87 -0.63 -1.34
N ARG A 293 -14.00 -0.45 -0.02
CA ARG A 293 -12.98 0.13 0.87
C ARG A 293 -12.66 -0.85 1.99
#